data_AF-A0A454VY24-F1
#
_entry.id   AF-A0A454VY24-F1
#
_cell.length_a   1.000
_cell.length_b   1.000
_cell.length_c   1.000
_cell.angle_alpha   90.00
_cell.angle_beta   90.00
_cell.angle_gamma   90.00
#
_symmetry.space_group_name_H-M   'P 1'
#
loop_
_entity.id
_entity.type
_entity.pdbx_description
1 polymer ?
#
loop_
_entity_poly.entity_id
_entity_poly.type
_entity_poly.pdbx_seq_one_letter_code
_entity_poly.pdbx_strand_id
1 'polypeptide(L)'
;PASYEGVLAVAASDRNNERAQFSQSGEFVGVAAPGVDMVSTVPGGGHCADNGTSFSAPYVAGLAALVKAEHRDWTQEQIVAQIQQTAERSVAGHDRLVGWGVVDPVRALTEDDKPIEKPVAHEGVTRAEAPTPAALHLGETPEQRAARLATYVVVGGGVLVAAIVGTAVALRDHRRGTAGRSAP
;
A
#
# COMPACT_ATOMS: atom_id res chain seq x y z
N PRO A 1 5.95 30.36 -2.52
CA PRO A 1 4.59 30.82 -2.92
C PRO A 1 3.56 29.69 -3.13
N ALA A 2 3.96 28.42 -3.26
CA ALA A 2 3.02 27.33 -3.54
C ALA A 2 1.87 27.20 -2.53
N SER A 3 2.04 27.64 -1.28
CA SER A 3 0.99 27.61 -0.25
C SER A 3 0.16 28.89 -0.18
N TYR A 4 0.32 29.83 -1.11
CA TYR A 4 -0.47 31.06 -1.15
C TYR A 4 -1.80 30.84 -1.87
N GLU A 5 -2.84 31.49 -1.37
CA GLU A 5 -4.16 31.49 -1.99
C GLU A 5 -4.08 32.03 -3.44
N GLY A 6 -4.84 31.41 -4.33
CA GLY A 6 -4.83 31.71 -5.77
C GLY A 6 -3.68 31.08 -6.56
N VAL A 7 -2.69 30.46 -5.91
CA VAL A 7 -1.62 29.71 -6.60
C VAL A 7 -2.00 28.24 -6.71
N LEU A 8 -2.03 27.70 -7.93
CA LEU A 8 -2.13 26.26 -8.14
C LEU A 8 -0.77 25.59 -7.89
N ALA A 9 -0.60 24.95 -6.74
CA ALA A 9 0.61 24.19 -6.43
C ALA A 9 0.64 22.88 -7.20
N VAL A 10 1.79 22.59 -7.83
CA VAL A 10 1.98 21.40 -8.66
C VAL A 10 3.06 20.50 -8.05
N ALA A 11 2.66 19.28 -7.69
CA ALA A 11 3.58 18.21 -7.30
C ALA A 11 4.19 17.50 -8.53
N ALA A 12 5.27 16.78 -8.31
CA ALA A 12 5.87 15.92 -9.34
C ALA A 12 5.38 14.49 -9.19
N SER A 13 5.05 13.88 -10.32
CA SER A 13 4.75 12.45 -10.47
C SER A 13 5.77 11.78 -11.38
N ASP A 14 5.92 10.47 -11.21
CA ASP A 14 6.68 9.62 -12.11
C ASP A 14 5.77 9.01 -13.20
N ARG A 15 6.37 8.14 -14.03
CA ARG A 15 5.69 7.46 -15.14
C ARG A 15 4.54 6.53 -14.72
N ASN A 16 4.44 6.20 -13.42
CA ASN A 16 3.39 5.34 -12.87
C ASN A 16 2.25 6.17 -12.24
N ASN A 17 2.23 7.49 -12.46
CA ASN A 17 1.34 8.44 -11.79
C ASN A 17 1.51 8.45 -10.26
N GLU A 18 2.65 7.96 -9.74
CA GLU A 18 2.96 8.03 -8.31
C GLU A 18 3.70 9.32 -7.99
N ARG A 19 3.51 9.85 -6.78
CA ARG A 19 4.25 11.03 -6.31
C ARG A 19 5.76 10.72 -6.33
N ALA A 20 6.52 11.55 -7.03
CA ALA A 20 7.97 11.49 -7.02
C ALA A 20 8.52 11.69 -5.60
N GLN A 21 9.51 10.88 -5.20
CA GLN A 21 9.98 10.84 -3.81
C GLN A 21 10.44 12.22 -3.29
N PHE A 22 11.06 13.05 -4.14
CA PHE A 22 11.53 14.40 -3.82
C PHE A 22 10.42 15.46 -3.74
N SER A 23 9.22 15.18 -4.24
CA SER A 23 8.15 16.19 -4.35
C SER A 23 7.62 16.59 -2.98
N GLN A 24 7.69 17.86 -2.59
CA GLN A 24 7.10 18.26 -1.31
C GLN A 24 5.59 17.95 -1.24
N SER A 25 5.13 17.54 -0.07
CA SER A 25 3.73 17.14 0.18
C SER A 25 3.06 18.08 1.20
N GLY A 26 1.76 18.31 1.05
CA GLY A 26 0.97 19.12 1.97
C GLY A 26 -0.44 19.37 1.43
N GLU A 27 -1.32 19.88 2.31
CA GLU A 27 -2.70 20.25 1.93
C GLU A 27 -2.75 21.30 0.81
N PHE A 28 -1.67 22.05 0.63
CA PHE A 28 -1.57 23.07 -0.41
C PHE A 28 -1.39 22.50 -1.83
N VAL A 29 -1.06 21.22 -1.99
CA VAL A 29 -0.84 20.60 -3.31
C VAL A 29 -2.17 20.55 -4.06
N GLY A 30 -2.28 21.20 -5.22
CA GLY A 30 -3.53 21.20 -5.98
C GLY A 30 -3.65 20.03 -6.96
N VAL A 31 -2.57 19.72 -7.68
CA VAL A 31 -2.46 18.61 -8.65
C VAL A 31 -1.02 18.12 -8.72
N ALA A 32 -0.79 17.00 -9.40
CA ALA A 32 0.54 16.57 -9.83
C ALA A 32 0.67 16.59 -11.37
N ALA A 33 1.90 16.63 -11.86
CA ALA A 33 2.21 16.43 -13.27
C ALA A 33 3.53 15.67 -13.43
N PRO A 34 3.88 15.17 -14.62
CA PRO A 34 5.17 14.53 -14.85
C PRO A 34 6.33 15.43 -14.39
N GLY A 35 7.25 14.86 -13.62
CA GLY A 35 8.41 15.58 -13.07
C GLY A 35 9.65 14.72 -12.91
N VAL A 36 9.61 13.46 -13.38
CA VAL A 36 10.73 12.51 -13.35
C VAL A 36 11.14 12.18 -14.78
N ASP A 37 12.43 12.10 -15.03
CA ASP A 37 13.06 11.85 -16.34
C ASP A 37 12.57 12.84 -17.43
N MET A 38 12.40 14.11 -17.06
CA MET A 38 11.84 15.14 -17.93
C MET A 38 12.88 15.67 -18.92
N VAL A 39 12.61 15.47 -20.21
CA VAL A 39 13.48 15.98 -21.28
C VAL A 39 13.10 17.43 -21.63
N SER A 40 14.06 18.35 -21.57
CA SER A 40 13.86 19.75 -21.93
C SER A 40 15.08 20.35 -22.63
N THR A 41 14.90 21.53 -23.24
CA THR A 41 15.96 22.29 -23.90
C THR A 41 16.92 22.93 -22.90
N VAL A 42 18.20 22.99 -23.26
CA VAL A 42 19.24 23.67 -22.45
C VAL A 42 19.88 24.84 -23.20
N PRO A 43 20.44 25.84 -22.49
CA PRO A 43 21.18 26.93 -23.13
C PRO A 43 22.33 26.42 -23.99
N GLY A 44 22.55 27.03 -25.15
CA GLY A 44 23.58 26.60 -26.11
C GLY A 44 23.12 25.50 -27.09
N GLY A 45 21.87 25.05 -26.98
CA GLY A 45 21.28 24.04 -27.86
C GLY A 45 21.30 22.63 -27.26
N GLY A 46 20.50 21.73 -27.84
CA GLY A 46 20.34 20.35 -27.36
C GLY A 46 19.32 20.20 -26.23
N HIS A 47 19.35 19.02 -25.59
CA HIS A 47 18.40 18.62 -24.57
C HIS A 47 19.09 17.94 -23.38
N CYS A 48 18.52 18.09 -22.19
CA CYS A 48 18.87 17.28 -21.02
C CYS A 48 17.62 16.61 -20.45
N ALA A 49 17.83 15.51 -19.73
CA ALA A 49 16.82 14.88 -18.90
C ALA A 49 17.14 15.18 -17.43
N ASP A 50 16.16 15.63 -16.66
CA ASP A 50 16.33 15.90 -15.23
C ASP A 50 15.01 15.71 -14.45
N ASN A 51 15.10 15.78 -13.13
CA ASN A 51 14.01 15.56 -12.19
C ASN A 51 13.68 16.85 -11.42
N GLY A 52 12.40 17.17 -11.29
CA GLY A 52 11.98 18.28 -10.45
C GLY A 52 10.53 18.71 -10.63
N THR A 53 9.94 19.23 -9.56
CA THR A 53 8.62 19.88 -9.60
C THR A 53 8.64 21.13 -10.50
N SER A 54 9.82 21.72 -10.72
CA SER A 54 10.05 22.80 -11.70
C SER A 54 9.74 22.40 -13.14
N PHE A 55 9.71 21.12 -13.50
CA PHE A 55 9.25 20.64 -14.80
C PHE A 55 7.74 20.38 -14.83
N SER A 56 7.17 19.98 -13.70
CA SER A 56 5.72 19.77 -13.56
C SER A 56 4.93 21.08 -13.63
N ALA A 57 5.45 22.15 -13.01
CA ALA A 57 4.82 23.47 -13.04
C ALA A 57 4.58 24.03 -14.47
N PRO A 58 5.57 24.10 -15.38
CA PRO A 58 5.34 24.56 -16.75
C PRO A 58 4.49 23.59 -17.57
N TYR A 59 4.46 22.29 -17.25
CA TYR A 59 3.53 21.34 -17.88
C TYR A 59 2.08 21.74 -17.60
N VAL A 60 1.75 22.01 -16.33
CA VAL A 60 0.41 22.49 -15.93
C VAL A 60 0.14 23.90 -16.44
N ALA A 61 1.15 24.78 -16.50
CA ALA A 61 0.99 26.11 -17.08
C ALA A 61 0.64 26.04 -18.58
N GLY A 62 1.26 25.12 -19.33
CA GLY A 62 0.90 24.84 -20.71
C GLY A 62 -0.53 24.34 -20.84
N LEU A 63 -0.96 23.42 -19.98
CA LEU A 63 -2.35 22.97 -19.92
C LEU A 63 -3.32 24.12 -19.63
N ALA A 64 -3.05 24.94 -18.62
CA ALA A 64 -3.89 26.09 -18.29
C ALA A 64 -3.99 27.08 -19.46
N ALA A 65 -2.90 27.27 -20.21
CA ALA A 65 -2.92 28.10 -21.42
C ALA A 65 -3.80 27.49 -22.53
N LEU A 66 -3.80 26.16 -22.71
CA LEU A 66 -4.68 25.48 -23.67
C LEU A 66 -6.14 25.62 -23.27
N VAL A 67 -6.48 25.34 -22.01
CA VAL A 67 -7.85 25.51 -21.49
C VAL A 67 -8.30 26.97 -21.65
N LYS A 68 -7.43 27.95 -21.38
CA LYS A 68 -7.77 29.37 -21.58
C LYS A 68 -7.95 29.75 -23.05
N ALA A 69 -7.22 29.10 -23.96
CA ALA A 69 -7.32 29.35 -25.39
C ALA A 69 -8.66 28.86 -25.96
N GLU A 70 -9.11 27.69 -25.49
CA GLU A 70 -10.42 27.12 -25.80
C GLU A 70 -11.55 27.93 -25.14
N HIS A 71 -11.42 28.22 -23.84
CA HIS A 71 -12.43 28.89 -23.02
C HIS A 71 -12.01 30.29 -22.61
N ARG A 72 -12.14 31.24 -23.55
CA ARG A 72 -11.67 32.63 -23.35
C ARG A 72 -12.45 33.41 -22.30
N ASP A 73 -13.68 33.02 -22.01
CA ASP A 73 -14.58 33.63 -21.03
C ASP A 73 -14.46 33.04 -19.62
N TRP A 74 -13.82 31.88 -19.47
CA TRP A 74 -13.63 31.26 -18.15
C TRP A 74 -12.69 32.06 -17.25
N THR A 75 -13.00 32.10 -15.95
CA THR A 75 -12.15 32.72 -14.93
C THR A 75 -10.93 31.86 -14.60
N GLN A 76 -9.97 32.43 -13.88
CA GLN A 76 -8.81 31.67 -13.38
C GLN A 76 -9.26 30.49 -12.50
N GLU A 77 -10.23 30.73 -11.61
CA GLU A 77 -10.76 29.73 -10.69
C GLU A 77 -11.40 28.57 -11.44
N GLN A 78 -12.17 28.87 -12.50
CA GLN A 78 -12.83 27.86 -13.33
C GLN A 78 -11.82 27.01 -14.10
N ILE A 79 -10.74 27.61 -14.61
CA ILE A 79 -9.66 26.87 -15.28
C ILE A 79 -8.94 25.95 -14.29
N VAL A 80 -8.64 26.45 -13.10
CA VAL A 80 -8.01 25.63 -12.04
C VAL A 80 -8.94 24.48 -11.63
N ALA A 81 -10.22 24.77 -11.44
CA ALA A 81 -11.20 23.76 -11.07
C ALA A 81 -11.36 22.69 -12.15
N GLN A 82 -11.36 23.07 -13.44
CA GLN A 82 -11.38 22.12 -14.55
C GLN A 82 -10.17 21.19 -14.51
N ILE A 83 -8.96 21.75 -14.40
CA ILE A 83 -7.71 20.96 -14.33
C ILE A 83 -7.75 19.98 -13.15
N GLN A 84 -8.29 20.41 -12.00
CA GLN A 84 -8.42 19.55 -10.81
C GLN A 84 -9.52 18.49 -10.94
N GLN A 85 -10.62 18.81 -11.61
CA GLN A 85 -11.74 17.90 -11.78
C GLN A 85 -11.40 16.74 -12.71
N THR A 86 -10.68 17.04 -13.80
CA THR A 86 -10.35 16.06 -14.85
C THR A 86 -9.03 15.35 -14.63
N ALA A 87 -8.29 15.68 -13.56
CA ALA A 87 -7.06 14.98 -13.20
C ALA A 87 -7.32 13.50 -12.89
N GLU A 88 -6.34 12.66 -13.22
CA GLU A 88 -6.34 11.22 -12.95
C GLU A 88 -6.09 10.96 -11.47
N ARG A 89 -7.08 10.33 -10.83
CA ARG A 89 -7.20 10.23 -9.37
C ARG A 89 -6.73 8.90 -8.82
N SER A 90 -5.82 8.95 -7.85
CA SER A 90 -5.46 7.80 -7.00
C SER A 90 -6.49 7.57 -5.88
N VAL A 91 -7.20 8.62 -5.46
CA VAL A 91 -8.25 8.61 -4.44
C VAL A 91 -9.46 9.43 -4.90
N ALA A 92 -10.63 9.15 -4.35
CA ALA A 92 -11.88 9.82 -4.77
C ALA A 92 -11.84 11.35 -4.60
N GLY A 93 -11.13 11.84 -3.58
CA GLY A 93 -11.04 13.26 -3.22
C GLY A 93 -9.67 13.87 -3.48
N HIS A 94 -9.36 14.88 -2.69
CA HIS A 94 -8.06 15.53 -2.63
C HIS A 94 -7.15 14.82 -1.62
N ASP A 95 -5.86 14.71 -1.92
CA ASP A 95 -4.84 14.26 -0.98
C ASP A 95 -3.63 15.21 -0.92
N ARG A 96 -2.75 14.98 0.07
CA ARG A 96 -1.55 15.81 0.30
C ARG A 96 -0.38 15.51 -0.63
N LEU A 97 -0.48 14.49 -1.47
CA LEU A 97 0.62 13.94 -2.25
C LEU A 97 0.55 14.40 -3.70
N VAL A 98 -0.57 14.11 -4.37
CA VAL A 98 -0.87 14.47 -5.77
C VAL A 98 -2.06 15.41 -5.89
N GLY A 99 -2.63 15.87 -4.77
CA GLY A 99 -3.73 16.83 -4.78
C GLY A 99 -5.00 16.17 -5.28
N TRP A 100 -5.61 16.74 -6.32
CA TRP A 100 -6.76 16.15 -7.01
C TRP A 100 -6.38 15.10 -8.07
N GLY A 101 -5.09 14.78 -8.23
CA GLY A 101 -4.61 13.78 -9.17
C GLY A 101 -3.49 14.27 -10.09
N VAL A 102 -3.01 13.38 -10.95
CA VAL A 102 -2.07 13.73 -12.03
C VAL A 102 -2.86 14.34 -13.19
N VAL A 103 -2.45 15.49 -13.70
CA VAL A 103 -3.21 16.20 -14.75
C VAL A 103 -3.38 15.35 -16.01
N ASP A 104 -4.61 15.37 -16.56
CA ASP A 104 -4.94 14.77 -17.86
C ASP A 104 -5.33 15.90 -18.84
N PRO A 105 -4.40 16.30 -19.75
CA PRO A 105 -4.67 17.35 -20.72
C PRO A 105 -5.82 17.05 -21.69
N VAL A 106 -6.04 15.77 -22.01
CA VAL A 106 -7.10 15.39 -22.96
C VAL A 106 -8.44 15.59 -22.28
N ARG A 107 -8.63 14.99 -21.10
CA ARG A 107 -9.89 15.13 -20.35
C ARG A 107 -10.18 16.58 -20.00
N ALA A 108 -9.17 17.36 -19.64
CA ALA A 108 -9.33 18.79 -19.37
C ALA A 108 -9.89 19.60 -20.55
N LEU A 109 -9.61 19.19 -21.79
CA LEU A 109 -10.03 19.84 -23.04
C LEU A 109 -11.22 19.16 -23.72
N THR A 110 -11.74 18.05 -23.19
CA THR A 110 -12.85 17.31 -23.79
C THR A 110 -14.03 17.08 -22.84
N GLU A 111 -13.82 17.21 -21.53
CA GLU A 111 -14.88 17.15 -20.50
C GLU A 111 -15.22 18.57 -20.02
N ASP A 112 -15.43 19.48 -20.96
CA ASP A 112 -15.44 20.93 -20.76
C ASP A 112 -16.77 21.62 -21.15
N ASP A 113 -17.87 20.86 -21.13
CA ASP A 113 -19.22 21.31 -21.50
C ASP A 113 -19.67 22.61 -20.79
N LYS A 114 -19.22 22.82 -19.56
CA LYS A 114 -19.55 23.99 -18.74
C LYS A 114 -18.45 24.27 -17.72
N PRO A 115 -18.24 25.55 -17.36
CA PRO A 115 -17.33 25.87 -16.29
C PRO A 115 -17.83 25.31 -14.96
N ILE A 116 -16.89 24.90 -14.12
CA ILE A 116 -17.12 24.48 -12.74
C ILE A 116 -16.37 25.42 -11.81
N GLU A 117 -16.95 25.71 -10.65
CA GLU A 117 -16.35 26.66 -9.70
C GLU A 117 -15.31 25.99 -8.79
N LYS A 118 -15.51 24.71 -8.49
CA LYS A 118 -14.64 23.92 -7.61
C LYS A 118 -14.67 22.45 -8.04
N PRO A 119 -13.55 21.72 -7.91
CA PRO A 119 -13.56 20.27 -8.10
C PRO A 119 -14.42 19.59 -7.04
N VAL A 120 -15.08 18.52 -7.45
CA VAL A 120 -15.86 17.64 -6.58
C VAL A 120 -15.16 16.30 -6.43
N ALA A 121 -15.32 15.66 -5.27
CA ALA A 121 -14.87 14.28 -5.10
C ALA A 121 -15.72 13.37 -5.99
N HIS A 122 -15.11 12.35 -6.59
CA HIS A 122 -15.87 11.34 -7.31
C HIS A 122 -16.66 10.52 -6.27
N GLU A 123 -17.99 10.59 -6.31
CA GLU A 123 -18.81 9.66 -5.55
C GLU A 123 -18.68 8.26 -6.19
N GLY A 124 -18.24 7.25 -5.43
CA GLY A 124 -18.33 5.86 -5.88
C GLY A 124 -17.04 5.04 -6.01
N VAL A 125 -15.99 5.32 -5.25
CA VAL A 125 -15.18 4.21 -4.73
C VAL A 125 -15.53 4.11 -3.26
N THR A 126 -16.56 3.30 -2.96
CA THR A 126 -16.74 2.74 -1.62
C THR A 126 -15.36 2.44 -1.09
N ARG A 127 -14.98 3.05 0.04
CA ARG A 127 -13.80 2.66 0.81
C ARG A 127 -13.81 1.14 0.82
N ALA A 128 -12.99 0.50 -0.03
CA ALA A 128 -13.02 -0.95 -0.13
C ALA A 128 -12.73 -1.40 1.29
N GLU A 129 -13.69 -2.10 1.89
CA GLU A 129 -13.53 -2.59 3.25
C GLU A 129 -12.26 -3.43 3.21
N ALA A 130 -11.23 -2.98 3.94
CA ALA A 130 -9.94 -3.63 3.89
C ALA A 130 -10.19 -5.12 4.16
N PRO A 131 -9.74 -6.04 3.29
CA PRO A 131 -10.00 -7.45 3.48
C PRO A 131 -9.54 -7.80 4.88
N THR A 132 -10.44 -8.33 5.70
CA THR A 132 -10.09 -8.75 7.05
C THR A 132 -8.88 -9.68 6.92
N PRO A 133 -7.71 -9.33 7.49
CA PRO A 133 -6.54 -10.17 7.35
C PRO A 133 -6.93 -11.57 7.80
N ALA A 134 -6.74 -12.58 6.95
CA ALA A 134 -6.92 -13.96 7.37
C ALA A 134 -6.06 -14.14 8.63
N ALA A 135 -6.69 -14.54 9.74
CA ALA A 135 -5.98 -14.75 10.99
C ALA A 135 -4.89 -15.78 10.72
N LEU A 136 -3.64 -15.32 10.67
CA LEU A 136 -2.50 -16.19 10.49
C LEU A 136 -2.35 -16.99 11.79
N HIS A 137 -2.89 -18.21 11.81
CA HIS A 137 -2.72 -19.13 12.93
C HIS A 137 -1.26 -19.63 12.93
N LEU A 138 -0.35 -18.81 13.46
CA LEU A 138 1.00 -19.23 13.81
C LEU A 138 0.93 -20.04 15.10
N GLY A 139 0.56 -21.31 14.99
CA GLY A 139 0.47 -22.22 16.13
C GLY A 139 -0.01 -23.62 15.75
N GLU A 140 0.25 -24.57 16.64
CA GLU A 140 -0.24 -25.94 16.51
C GLU A 140 -1.77 -25.97 16.62
N THR A 141 -2.44 -26.60 15.65
CA THR A 141 -3.91 -26.74 15.67
C THR A 141 -4.36 -27.56 16.88
N PRO A 142 -5.62 -27.40 17.36
CA PRO A 142 -6.15 -28.22 18.45
C PRO A 142 -6.02 -29.73 18.19
N GLU A 143 -6.15 -30.14 16.92
CA GLU A 143 -6.02 -31.52 16.47
C GLU A 143 -4.57 -32.03 16.57
N GLN A 144 -3.59 -31.24 16.13
CA GLN A 144 -2.17 -31.58 16.28
C GLN A 144 -1.75 -31.66 17.75
N ARG A 145 -2.25 -30.76 18.60
CA ARG A 145 -2.02 -30.83 20.06
C ARG A 145 -2.60 -32.11 20.65
N ALA A 146 -3.81 -32.50 20.26
CA ALA A 146 -4.45 -33.73 20.72
C ALA A 146 -3.65 -34.98 20.29
N ALA A 147 -3.20 -35.03 19.04
CA ALA A 147 -2.37 -36.12 18.53
C ALA A 147 -1.03 -36.25 19.28
N ARG A 148 -0.37 -35.12 19.58
CA ARG A 148 0.87 -35.10 20.37
C ARG A 148 0.65 -35.61 21.79
N LEU A 149 -0.40 -35.15 22.46
CA LEU A 149 -0.74 -35.59 23.82
C LEU A 149 -1.12 -37.08 23.85
N ALA A 150 -1.90 -37.56 22.88
CA ALA A 150 -2.22 -38.98 22.76
C ALA A 150 -0.96 -39.84 22.58
N THR A 151 0.00 -39.37 21.76
CA THR A 151 1.29 -40.03 21.58
C THR A 151 2.06 -40.12 22.89
N TYR A 152 2.12 -39.04 23.68
CA TYR A 152 2.78 -39.06 24.99
C TYR A 152 2.11 -39.99 26.00
N VAL A 153 0.77 -40.05 26.01
CA VAL A 153 0.03 -40.97 26.88
C VAL A 153 0.31 -42.43 26.51
N VAL A 154 0.32 -42.77 25.22
CA VAL A 154 0.60 -44.13 24.74
C VAL A 154 2.04 -44.54 25.07
N VAL A 155 3.02 -43.70 24.72
CA VAL A 155 4.44 -44.00 24.94
C VAL A 155 4.75 -44.04 26.44
N GLY A 156 4.31 -43.03 27.20
CA GLY A 156 4.52 -42.96 28.64
C GLY A 156 3.85 -44.10 29.39
N GLY A 157 2.62 -44.44 29.03
CA GLY A 157 1.90 -45.59 29.59
C GLY A 157 2.60 -46.91 29.28
N GLY A 158 3.07 -47.10 28.05
CA GLY A 158 3.81 -48.29 27.64
C GLY A 158 5.12 -48.46 28.43
N VAL A 159 5.90 -47.38 28.60
CA VAL A 159 7.14 -47.41 29.40
C VAL A 159 6.85 -47.73 30.86
N LEU A 160 5.80 -47.15 31.45
CA LEU A 160 5.42 -47.43 32.84
C LEU A 160 5.03 -48.89 33.04
N VAL A 161 4.23 -49.46 32.14
CA VAL A 161 3.84 -50.88 32.17
C VAL A 161 5.06 -51.79 32.03
N ALA A 162 5.95 -51.50 31.08
CA ALA A 162 7.18 -52.27 30.90
C ALA A 162 8.08 -52.23 32.15
N ALA A 163 8.20 -51.08 32.80
CA ALA A 163 8.94 -50.94 34.04
C ALA A 163 8.32 -51.74 35.19
N ILE A 164 6.98 -51.68 35.36
CA ILE A 164 6.27 -52.45 36.40
C ILE A 164 6.44 -53.95 36.17
N VAL A 165 6.21 -54.42 34.94
CA VAL A 165 6.35 -55.84 34.59
C VAL A 165 7.79 -56.30 34.73
N GLY A 166 8.76 -55.52 34.24
CA GLY A 166 10.19 -55.82 34.36
C GLY A 166 10.63 -55.92 35.82
N THR A 167 10.18 -54.99 36.67
CA THR A 167 10.47 -55.00 38.12
C THR A 167 9.84 -56.22 38.80
N ALA A 168 8.59 -56.55 38.46
CA ALA A 168 7.90 -57.72 39.02
C ALA A 168 8.58 -59.05 38.62
N VAL A 169 9.02 -59.18 37.37
CA VAL A 169 9.77 -60.35 36.90
C VAL A 169 11.12 -60.46 37.59
N ALA A 170 11.88 -59.36 37.69
CA ALA A 170 13.17 -59.33 38.39
C ALA A 170 13.03 -59.74 39.87
N LEU A 171 12.01 -59.25 40.57
CA LEU A 171 11.71 -59.63 41.96
C LEU A 171 11.31 -61.11 42.09
N ARG A 172 10.52 -61.64 41.14
CA ARG A 172 10.13 -63.05 41.12
C ARG A 172 11.34 -63.97 40.90
N ASP A 173 12.23 -63.60 39.99
CA ASP A 173 13.41 -64.38 39.66
C ASP A 173 14.43 -64.37 40.80
N HIS A 174 14.64 -63.21 41.42
CA HIS A 174 15.47 -63.08 42.63
C HIS A 174 14.96 -63.95 43.79
N ARG A 175 13.64 -64.04 43.97
CA ARG A 175 13.01 -64.94 44.96
C ARG A 175 13.16 -66.43 44.64
N ARG A 176 13.26 -66.81 43.37
CA ARG A 176 13.48 -68.21 42.96
C ARG A 176 14.94 -68.63 43.11
N GLY A 177 15.88 -67.73 42.81
CA GLY A 177 17.31 -67.98 43.02
C GLY A 177 17.72 -68.10 44.50
N THR A 178 16.93 -67.55 45.42
CA THR A 178 17.14 -67.67 46.87
C THR A 178 16.49 -68.90 47.49
N ALA A 179 15.41 -69.44 46.90
CA ALA A 179 14.75 -70.66 47.36
C ALA A 179 15.46 -71.97 46.96
N GLY A 180 16.40 -71.93 46.01
CA GLY A 180 17.24 -73.07 45.62
C GLY A 180 18.50 -73.27 46.48
N ARG A 181 18.68 -72.49 47.55
CA ARG A 181 19.87 -72.49 48.41
C ARG A 181 19.50 -72.76 49.87
N SER A 182 18.71 -73.78 50.12
CA SER A 182 18.54 -74.34 51.47
C SER A 182 17.99 -75.76 51.42
N ALA A 183 18.90 -76.73 51.31
CA ALA A 183 18.80 -78.03 51.96
C ALA A 183 20.22 -78.63 52.09
N PRO A 184 20.78 -78.83 53.30
CA PRO A 184 21.73 -79.92 53.55
C PRO A 184 21.02 -81.29 53.57
#